data_AF-A0A7S2F4A7-F1
#
_entry.id   AF-A0A7S2F4A7-F1
#
_cell.length_a   1.000
_cell.length_b   1.000
_cell.length_c   1.000
_cell.angle_alpha   90.00
_cell.angle_beta   90.00
_cell.angle_gamma   90.00
#
_symmetry.space_group_name_H-M   'P 1'
#
loop_
_entity.id
_entity.type
_entity.pdbx_description
1 polymer ?
#
loop_
_entity_poly.entity_id
_entity_poly.type
_entity_poly.pdbx_seq_one_letter_code
_entity_poly.pdbx_strand_id
1 'polypeptide(L)'
;MVYNFKDNEVNAIKCVHLVNDSELVLAPGSVGVLEGGRFVGQAQFTPMVPGDDQLIPYGQDTTISVLRKTPKALQQDDVAAVAVAGKCGVSITHRKRSVARYTVKNNSSRTVPKFYIDHTASARCGGFHIVTEERAV
;
A
#
# COMPACT_ATOMS: atom_id res chain seq x y z
N MET A 1 3.93 4.82 -8.69
CA MET A 1 2.80 5.55 -8.06
C MET A 1 2.32 4.77 -6.87
N VAL A 2 1.80 5.44 -5.83
CA VAL A 2 1.36 4.79 -4.59
C VAL A 2 -0.08 5.20 -4.27
N TYR A 3 -0.93 4.23 -3.95
CA TYR A 3 -2.27 4.47 -3.45
C TYR A 3 -2.39 3.99 -2.00
N ASN A 4 -2.85 4.87 -1.13
CA ASN A 4 -3.21 4.56 0.26
C ASN A 4 -4.63 5.05 0.52
N PHE A 5 -5.54 4.11 0.80
CA PHE A 5 -6.96 4.43 1.00
C PHE A 5 -7.21 5.35 2.20
N LYS A 6 -6.29 5.38 3.18
CA LYS A 6 -6.40 6.23 4.38
C LYS A 6 -6.08 7.68 4.07
N ASP A 7 -5.19 7.92 3.10
CA ASP A 7 -4.78 9.26 2.71
C ASP A 7 -5.74 9.83 1.66
N ASN A 8 -6.15 9.01 0.69
CA ASN A 8 -7.12 9.36 -0.32
C ASN A 8 -7.89 8.12 -0.80
N GLU A 9 -9.22 8.17 -0.71
CA GLU A 9 -10.04 7.01 -1.08
C GLU A 9 -10.04 6.70 -2.59
N VAL A 10 -9.68 7.68 -3.44
CA VAL A 10 -9.90 7.62 -4.89
C VAL A 10 -8.61 7.72 -5.70
N ASN A 11 -7.69 8.63 -5.31
CA ASN A 11 -6.55 9.03 -6.13
C ASN A 11 -5.23 8.48 -5.58
N ALA A 12 -4.30 8.22 -6.50
CA ALA A 12 -2.93 7.83 -6.16
C ALA A 12 -2.00 9.05 -6.13
N ILE A 13 -0.86 8.88 -5.46
CA ILE A 13 0.23 9.84 -5.41
C ILE A 13 1.31 9.41 -6.41
N LYS A 14 1.84 10.40 -7.14
CA LYS A 14 3.03 10.21 -7.98
C LYS A 14 4.24 10.08 -7.07
N CYS A 15 4.97 9.00 -7.26
CA CYS A 15 6.22 8.76 -6.57
C CYS A 15 7.31 8.36 -7.55
N VAL A 16 8.53 8.82 -7.29
CA VAL A 16 9.74 8.25 -7.88
C VAL A 16 10.11 7.03 -7.03
N HIS A 17 10.24 5.87 -7.67
CA HIS A 17 10.82 4.70 -7.02
C HIS A 17 12.33 4.75 -7.24
N LEU A 18 13.07 5.05 -6.17
CA LEU A 18 14.52 5.19 -6.21
C LEU A 18 15.16 4.05 -5.42
N VAL A 19 16.18 3.45 -6.01
CA VAL A 19 17.07 2.49 -5.35
C VAL A 19 18.45 3.12 -5.33
N ASN A 20 19.11 3.12 -4.18
CA ASN A 20 20.50 3.53 -4.09
C ASN A 20 21.41 2.34 -4.42
N ASP A 21 21.74 2.20 -5.70
CA ASP A 21 22.64 1.17 -6.22
C ASP A 21 24.12 1.57 -6.17
N SER A 22 24.43 2.67 -5.49
CA SER A 22 25.80 3.16 -5.29
C SER A 22 26.36 2.74 -3.93
N GLU A 23 27.68 2.86 -3.78
CA GLU A 23 28.39 2.66 -2.51
C GLU A 23 28.36 3.90 -1.60
N LEU A 24 27.66 4.97 -2.01
CA LEU A 24 27.61 6.23 -1.29
C LEU A 24 26.27 6.41 -0.57
N VAL A 25 26.30 7.16 0.54
CA VAL A 25 25.08 7.64 1.18
C VAL A 25 24.53 8.81 0.38
N LEU A 26 23.28 8.72 -0.06
CA LEU A 26 22.57 9.85 -0.66
C LEU A 26 22.10 10.78 0.46
N ALA A 27 22.62 12.02 0.45
CA ALA A 27 22.36 12.99 1.49
C ALA A 27 20.90 13.49 1.48
N PRO A 28 20.31 13.79 2.65
CA PRO A 28 18.93 14.28 2.73
C PRO A 28 18.82 15.71 2.20
N GLY A 29 17.60 16.12 1.84
CA GLY A 29 17.34 17.49 1.45
C GLY A 29 16.08 17.62 0.61
N SER A 30 15.99 18.69 -0.18
CA SER A 30 14.90 18.86 -1.12
C SER A 30 15.35 18.57 -2.54
N VAL A 31 14.57 17.77 -3.25
CA VAL A 31 14.85 17.35 -4.63
C VAL A 31 13.80 17.89 -5.58
N GLY A 32 14.24 18.39 -6.72
CA GLY A 32 13.38 18.74 -7.84
C GLY A 32 13.13 17.52 -8.73
N VAL A 33 11.88 17.30 -9.12
CA VAL A 33 11.48 16.23 -10.04
C VAL A 33 11.25 16.85 -11.41
N LEU A 34 11.97 16.33 -12.40
CA LEU A 34 11.83 16.73 -13.80
C LEU A 34 11.30 15.56 -14.63
N GLU A 35 10.36 15.84 -15.53
CA GLU A 35 9.83 14.89 -16.51
C GLU A 35 9.95 15.51 -17.91
N GLY A 36 10.68 14.86 -18.82
CA GLY A 36 10.94 15.40 -20.15
C GLY A 36 11.64 16.76 -20.15
N GLY A 37 12.54 16.99 -19.18
CA GLY A 37 13.24 18.26 -19.00
C GLY A 37 12.40 19.39 -18.38
N ARG A 38 11.13 19.13 -18.03
CA ARG A 38 10.25 20.11 -17.37
C ARG A 38 10.14 19.81 -15.89
N PHE A 39 10.19 20.85 -15.07
CA PHE A 39 9.92 20.73 -13.64
C PHE A 39 8.45 20.35 -13.41
N VAL A 40 8.21 19.27 -12.67
CA VAL A 40 6.87 18.73 -12.38
C VAL A 40 6.54 18.65 -10.90
N GLY A 41 7.52 18.88 -10.02
CA GLY A 41 7.29 18.89 -8.58
C GLY A 41 8.57 18.94 -7.77
N GLN A 42 8.41 19.07 -6.47
CA GLN A 42 9.48 19.06 -5.49
C GLN A 42 9.10 18.07 -4.39
N ALA A 43 10.09 17.36 -3.86
CA ALA A 43 9.90 16.41 -2.77
C ALA A 43 10.94 16.62 -1.68
N GLN A 44 10.59 16.19 -0.47
CA GLN A 44 11.58 16.00 0.59
C GLN A 44 12.22 14.63 0.41
N PHE A 45 13.54 14.59 0.51
CA PHE A 45 14.35 13.40 0.35
C PHE A 45 14.97 13.04 1.70
N THR A 46 14.66 11.83 2.14
CA THR A 46 15.27 11.19 3.31
C THR A 46 16.61 10.57 2.91
N PRO A 47 17.59 10.48 3.83
CA PRO A 47 18.87 9.89 3.47
C PRO A 47 18.68 8.42 3.06
N MET A 48 19.48 7.96 2.09
CA MET A 48 19.52 6.57 1.65
C MET A 48 20.93 6.02 1.80
N VAL A 49 21.08 4.92 2.54
CA VAL A 49 22.35 4.17 2.57
C VAL A 49 22.46 3.24 1.35
N PRO A 50 23.65 2.71 1.01
CA PRO A 50 23.80 1.74 -0.07
C PRO A 50 22.82 0.56 0.06
N GLY A 51 22.13 0.24 -1.03
CA GLY A 51 21.13 -0.83 -1.08
C GLY A 51 19.71 -0.43 -0.64
N ASP A 52 19.50 0.79 -0.15
CA ASP A 52 18.16 1.25 0.22
C ASP A 52 17.23 1.40 -0.99
N ASP A 53 15.94 1.20 -0.75
CA ASP A 53 14.81 1.43 -1.66
C ASP A 53 13.87 2.44 -1.00
N GLN A 54 13.50 3.50 -1.72
CA GLN A 54 12.51 4.46 -1.25
C GLN A 54 11.53 4.89 -2.36
N LEU A 55 10.29 5.14 -1.95
CA LEU A 55 9.27 5.80 -2.77
C LEU A 55 9.17 7.27 -2.37
N ILE A 56 9.58 8.17 -3.27
CA ILE A 56 9.63 9.61 -3.01
C ILE A 56 8.39 10.28 -3.60
N PRO A 57 7.39 10.70 -2.80
CA PRO A 57 6.18 11.34 -3.29
C PRO A 57 6.45 12.78 -3.74
N TYR A 58 5.95 13.17 -4.91
CA TYR A 58 6.17 14.52 -5.46
C TYR A 58 4.91 15.22 -5.98
N GLY A 59 3.74 14.57 -5.95
CA GLY A 59 2.49 15.21 -6.33
C GLY A 59 1.30 14.26 -6.41
N GLN A 60 0.09 14.82 -6.39
CA GLN A 60 -1.14 14.06 -6.59
C GLN A 60 -1.33 13.66 -8.06
N ASP A 61 -1.99 12.54 -8.31
CA ASP A 61 -2.40 12.13 -9.65
C ASP A 61 -3.92 11.90 -9.71
N THR A 62 -4.61 12.74 -10.46
CA THR A 62 -6.05 12.65 -10.69
C THR A 62 -6.41 11.80 -11.91
N THR A 63 -5.42 11.33 -12.68
CA THR A 63 -5.64 10.51 -13.87
C THR A 63 -5.80 9.03 -13.53
N ILE A 64 -5.37 8.60 -12.35
CA ILE A 64 -5.61 7.24 -11.84
C ILE A 64 -6.80 7.25 -10.88
N SER A 65 -7.76 6.37 -11.13
CA SER A 65 -8.88 6.13 -10.23
C SER A 65 -8.78 4.75 -9.62
N VAL A 66 -8.89 4.66 -8.31
CA VAL A 66 -8.90 3.41 -7.56
C VAL A 66 -10.25 3.22 -6.90
N LEU A 67 -10.87 2.06 -7.14
CA LEU A 67 -12.07 1.63 -6.45
C LEU A 67 -11.73 0.48 -5.51
N ARG A 68 -11.95 0.68 -4.22
CA ARG A 68 -11.80 -0.34 -3.18
C ARG A 68 -13.17 -0.91 -2.80
N LYS A 69 -13.29 -2.24 -2.78
CA LYS A 69 -14.50 -2.95 -2.31
C LYS A 69 -14.13 -3.99 -1.27
N THR A 70 -15.06 -4.30 -0.38
CA THR A 70 -14.99 -5.43 0.57
C THR A 70 -16.10 -6.43 0.25
N PRO A 71 -15.88 -7.37 -0.70
CA PRO A 71 -16.95 -8.25 -1.17
C PRO A 71 -17.44 -9.15 -0.04
N LYS A 72 -18.71 -9.01 0.36
CA LYS A 72 -19.30 -9.76 1.49
C LYS A 72 -19.14 -11.28 1.34
N ALA A 73 -19.33 -11.79 0.12
CA ALA A 73 -19.21 -13.22 -0.19
C ALA A 73 -17.79 -13.80 0.00
N LEU A 74 -16.76 -12.95 0.09
CA LEU A 74 -15.37 -13.37 0.30
C LEU A 74 -14.88 -13.13 1.73
N GLN A 75 -15.73 -12.56 2.60
CA GLN A 75 -15.40 -12.43 4.02
C GLN A 75 -15.76 -13.73 4.73
N GLN A 76 -14.92 -14.18 5.65
CA GLN A 76 -15.16 -15.40 6.44
C GLN A 76 -14.88 -15.12 7.91
N ASP A 77 -15.69 -15.71 8.78
CA ASP A 77 -15.56 -15.66 10.24
C ASP A 77 -16.01 -17.00 10.81
N ASP A 78 -15.05 -17.91 10.95
CA ASP A 78 -15.31 -19.28 11.36
C ASP A 78 -14.93 -19.48 12.82
N VAL A 79 -15.78 -20.18 13.59
CA VAL A 79 -15.44 -20.60 14.94
C VAL A 79 -14.43 -21.74 14.86
N ALA A 80 -13.20 -21.48 15.30
CA ALA A 80 -12.09 -22.43 15.25
C ALA A 80 -11.99 -23.28 16.52
N ALA A 81 -12.37 -22.74 17.68
CA ALA A 81 -12.36 -23.47 18.94
C ALA A 81 -13.33 -22.86 19.97
N VAL A 82 -13.83 -23.69 20.88
CA VAL A 82 -14.62 -23.28 22.03
C VAL A 82 -14.02 -23.95 23.26
N ALA A 83 -13.74 -23.17 24.31
CA ALA A 83 -13.15 -23.66 25.55
C ALA A 83 -13.90 -23.07 26.75
N VAL A 84 -13.99 -23.83 27.85
CA VAL A 84 -14.54 -23.29 29.10
C VAL A 84 -13.50 -22.34 29.72
N ALA A 85 -13.91 -21.13 30.03
CA ALA A 85 -13.08 -20.10 30.65
C ALA A 85 -13.54 -19.86 32.10
N GLY A 86 -12.83 -20.45 33.06
CA GLY A 86 -13.15 -20.32 34.48
C GLY A 86 -14.39 -21.12 34.91
N LYS A 87 -15.01 -20.75 36.03
CA LYS A 87 -16.11 -21.53 36.64
C LYS A 87 -17.44 -21.45 35.89
N CYS A 88 -17.69 -20.40 35.09
CA CYS A 88 -18.95 -20.20 34.37
C CYS A 88 -18.80 -19.47 33.01
N GLY A 89 -17.61 -19.42 32.41
CA GLY A 89 -17.38 -18.70 31.14
C GLY A 89 -17.10 -19.64 29.97
N VAL A 90 -17.27 -19.12 28.75
CA VAL A 90 -16.85 -19.78 27.52
C VAL A 90 -15.97 -18.80 26.72
N SER A 91 -14.82 -19.27 26.27
CA SER A 91 -13.95 -18.59 25.32
C SER A 91 -14.17 -19.18 23.93
N ILE A 92 -14.38 -18.32 22.94
CA ILE A 92 -14.57 -18.72 21.55
C ILE A 92 -13.43 -18.12 20.73
N THR A 93 -12.70 -18.97 20.02
CA THR A 93 -11.64 -18.57 19.11
C THR A 93 -12.18 -18.54 17.69
N HIS A 94 -12.01 -17.41 17.00
CA HIS A 94 -12.44 -17.22 15.63
C HIS A 94 -11.25 -17.17 14.67
N ARG A 95 -11.41 -17.75 13.48
CA ARG A 95 -10.52 -17.56 12.34
C ARG A 95 -11.22 -16.66 11.33
N LYS A 96 -10.65 -15.49 11.07
CA LYS A 96 -11.25 -14.47 10.19
C LYS A 96 -10.44 -14.31 8.92
N ARG A 97 -11.12 -14.30 7.77
CA ARG A 97 -10.56 -13.87 6.47
C ARG A 97 -11.24 -12.57 6.05
N SER A 98 -10.45 -11.54 5.82
CA SER A 98 -10.93 -10.26 5.28
C SER A 98 -10.33 -10.00 3.91
N VAL A 99 -11.18 -9.68 2.94
CA VAL A 99 -10.76 -9.48 1.54
C VAL A 99 -11.10 -8.06 1.09
N ALA A 100 -10.08 -7.35 0.59
CA ALA A 100 -10.24 -6.09 -0.11
C ALA A 100 -9.91 -6.27 -1.59
N ARG A 101 -10.84 -5.88 -2.46
CA ARG A 101 -10.63 -5.88 -3.92
C ARG A 101 -10.36 -4.47 -4.39
N TYR A 102 -9.25 -4.29 -5.09
CA TYR A 102 -8.87 -3.02 -5.70
C TYR A 102 -9.06 -3.10 -7.21
N THR A 103 -9.74 -2.12 -7.79
CA THR A 103 -9.85 -1.93 -9.23
C THR A 103 -9.17 -0.62 -9.58
N VAL A 104 -8.04 -0.72 -10.29
CA VAL A 104 -7.23 0.42 -10.69
C VAL A 104 -7.51 0.72 -12.16
N LYS A 105 -7.86 1.96 -12.47
CA LYS A 105 -8.06 2.44 -13.84
C LYS A 105 -7.14 3.62 -14.13
N ASN A 106 -6.35 3.50 -15.20
CA ASN A 106 -5.62 4.63 -15.76
C ASN A 106 -6.50 5.34 -16.80
N ASN A 107 -6.84 6.60 -16.54
CA ASN A 107 -7.63 7.43 -17.44
C ASN A 107 -6.75 8.34 -18.32
N SER A 108 -5.43 8.20 -18.26
CA SER A 108 -4.49 8.90 -19.14
C SER A 108 -3.92 7.98 -20.22
N SER A 109 -3.26 8.59 -21.21
CA SER A 109 -2.42 7.88 -22.19
C SER A 109 -1.01 7.58 -21.67
N ARG A 110 -0.62 8.08 -20.50
CA ARG A 110 0.71 7.84 -19.92
C ARG A 110 0.78 6.45 -19.35
N THR A 111 1.81 5.70 -19.70
CA THR A 111 2.07 4.38 -19.11
C THR A 111 2.50 4.53 -17.65
N VAL A 112 1.94 3.69 -16.78
CA VAL A 112 2.33 3.59 -15.38
C VAL A 112 3.06 2.26 -15.19
N PRO A 113 4.41 2.26 -15.13
CA PRO A 113 5.18 1.02 -15.11
C PRO A 113 5.07 0.29 -13.77
N LYS A 114 4.97 1.03 -12.66
CA LYS A 114 4.82 0.47 -11.30
C LYS A 114 3.72 1.19 -10.53
N PHE A 115 2.79 0.41 -9.98
CA PHE A 115 1.69 0.87 -9.14
C PHE A 115 1.68 0.10 -7.84
N TYR A 116 1.86 0.81 -6.73
CA TYR A 116 1.90 0.25 -5.39
C TYR A 116 0.59 0.54 -4.66
N ILE A 117 0.10 -0.45 -3.93
CA ILE A 117 -1.04 -0.30 -3.03
C ILE A 117 -0.51 -0.47 -1.60
N ASP A 118 -0.58 0.59 -0.81
CA ASP A 118 -0.36 0.50 0.63
C ASP A 118 -1.62 -0.10 1.27
N HIS A 119 -1.58 -1.41 1.51
CA HIS A 119 -2.65 -2.15 2.15
C HIS A 119 -2.34 -2.40 3.62
N THR A 120 -3.09 -1.75 4.51
CA THR A 120 -3.04 -2.09 5.93
C THR A 120 -4.03 -3.20 6.27
N ALA A 121 -3.52 -4.34 6.74
CA ALA A 121 -4.32 -5.40 7.36
C ALA A 121 -4.48 -5.18 8.88
N SER A 122 -5.52 -5.78 9.46
CA SER A 122 -5.80 -5.64 10.90
C SER A 122 -4.94 -6.58 11.73
N ALA A 123 -4.15 -6.04 12.67
CA ALA A 123 -3.34 -6.83 13.60
C ALA A 123 -4.08 -7.22 14.89
N ARG A 124 -5.38 -6.91 15.02
CA ARG A 124 -6.15 -7.02 16.27
C ARG A 124 -6.21 -8.44 16.87
N CYS A 125 -5.94 -9.48 16.08
CA CYS A 125 -6.13 -10.88 16.46
C CYS A 125 -4.82 -11.69 16.44
N GLY A 126 -3.71 -11.10 16.92
CA GLY A 126 -2.42 -11.78 16.99
C GLY A 126 -1.63 -11.74 15.68
N GLY A 127 -1.85 -10.72 14.86
CA GLY A 127 -1.19 -10.53 13.57
C GLY A 127 -2.09 -10.86 12.37
N PHE A 128 -1.47 -10.88 11.20
CA PHE A 128 -2.12 -11.18 9.93
C PHE A 128 -1.11 -11.75 8.94
N HIS A 129 -1.62 -12.41 7.91
CA HIS A 129 -0.87 -12.81 6.74
C HIS A 129 -1.61 -12.27 5.52
N ILE A 130 -0.94 -11.44 4.71
CA ILE A 130 -1.53 -10.89 3.48
C ILE A 130 -1.26 -11.88 2.36
N VAL A 131 -2.33 -12.30 1.69
CA VAL A 131 -2.25 -13.09 0.46
C VAL A 131 -2.78 -12.23 -0.68
N THR A 132 -1.99 -12.10 -1.73
CA THR A 132 -2.39 -11.45 -2.98
C THR A 132 -2.84 -12.51 -3.98
N GLU A 133 -3.82 -12.14 -4.81
CA GLU A 133 -4.28 -12.93 -5.96
C GLU A 133 -3.78 -12.28 -7.25
N GLU A 134 -4.28 -12.72 -8.41
CA GLU A 134 -3.83 -12.30 -9.74
C GLU A 134 -3.46 -10.81 -9.88
N ARG A 135 -2.36 -10.54 -10.60
CA ARG A 135 -1.87 -9.20 -10.99
C ARG A 135 -1.31 -8.33 -9.86
N ALA A 136 -1.00 -8.93 -8.71
CA ALA A 136 -0.16 -8.32 -7.69
C ALA A 136 1.11 -9.19 -7.51
N VAL A 137 2.27 -8.55 -7.55
CA VAL A 137 3.61 -9.16 -7.40
C VAL A 137 4.29 -8.54 -6.19
#